data_AF-A0A2H0XYW6-F1
#
_entry.id   AF-A0A2H0XYW6-F1
#
_cell.length_a   1.000
_cell.length_b   1.000
_cell.length_c   1.000
_cell.angle_alpha   90.00
_cell.angle_beta   90.00
_cell.angle_gamma   90.00
#
_symmetry.space_group_name_H-M   'P 1'
#
loop_
_entity.id
_entity.type
_entity.pdbx_description
1 polymer ?
#
loop_
_entity_poly.entity_id
_entity_poly.type
_entity_poly.pdbx_seq_one_letter_code
_entity_poly.pdbx_strand_id
1 'polypeptide(L)'
;MKMTEDIGKNMLRPNEIIGKRSVRTTFKISEITEDSLKTIFKRDKLKPKEFFDIICSSSKASEVILGYIKKSISNGSDIYGVLNKRKTLVISKNSLHFFNQKSSELKVTRDVLFNICVISYKLLMDDILDKEKEKEQKACEIVTDFWGEAEEIEKQLTELLGEDNPVTQRFSLILIHIMNLYTAIDTKLKTGEPIDPD
;
A
#
# COMPACT_ATOMS: atom_id res chain seq x y z
N MET A 1 -11.29 -10.36 8.18
CA MET A 1 -11.22 -9.87 6.79
C MET A 1 -11.73 -8.42 6.64
N LYS A 2 -12.88 -8.03 7.21
CA LYS A 2 -13.36 -6.62 7.21
C LYS A 2 -12.42 -5.58 7.84
N MET A 3 -11.62 -5.95 8.84
CA MET A 3 -10.77 -4.99 9.57
C MET A 3 -9.58 -4.44 8.75
N THR A 4 -9.02 -5.21 7.82
CA THR A 4 -7.84 -4.81 7.02
C THR A 4 -8.23 -4.10 5.73
N GLU A 5 -9.33 -4.51 5.08
CA GLU A 5 -9.93 -3.75 3.97
C GLU A 5 -10.46 -2.38 4.43
N ASP A 6 -11.06 -2.29 5.62
CA ASP A 6 -11.49 -1.00 6.18
C ASP A 6 -10.31 -0.10 6.52
N ILE A 7 -9.16 -0.64 6.93
CA ILE A 7 -7.97 0.17 7.20
C ILE A 7 -7.40 0.74 5.89
N GLY A 8 -7.20 -0.07 4.85
CA GLY A 8 -6.65 0.40 3.57
C GLY A 8 -7.59 1.34 2.80
N LYS A 9 -8.89 1.00 2.70
CA LYS A 9 -9.87 1.79 1.93
C LYS A 9 -10.55 2.92 2.72
N ASN A 10 -10.61 2.89 4.05
CA ASN A 10 -11.17 4.00 4.85
C ASN A 10 -10.12 4.89 5.55
N MET A 11 -8.83 4.51 5.65
CA MET A 11 -7.79 5.48 6.09
C MET A 11 -7.55 6.61 5.07
N LEU A 12 -7.89 6.38 3.80
CA LEU A 12 -7.56 7.29 2.69
C LEU A 12 -8.74 8.11 2.16
N ARG A 13 -9.95 8.00 2.73
CA ARG A 13 -11.08 8.80 2.26
C ARG A 13 -10.99 10.24 2.82
N PRO A 14 -10.87 11.28 1.98
CA PRO A 14 -10.74 12.65 2.43
C PRO A 14 -12.09 13.28 2.81
N ASN A 15 -12.95 12.59 3.56
CA ASN A 15 -14.32 13.08 3.75
C ASN A 15 -14.50 14.13 4.85
N GLU A 16 -13.51 14.43 5.71
CA GLU A 16 -13.77 15.38 6.81
C GLU A 16 -12.64 16.34 7.20
N ILE A 17 -11.52 16.43 6.47
CA ILE A 17 -10.38 17.24 6.93
C ILE A 17 -9.92 18.25 5.87
N ILE A 18 -10.80 19.19 5.52
CA ILE A 18 -10.39 20.40 4.79
C ILE A 18 -9.99 21.45 5.81
N GLY A 19 -8.73 21.40 6.26
CA GLY A 19 -8.07 22.55 6.86
C GLY A 19 -8.00 23.68 5.82
N LYS A 20 -8.94 24.63 5.89
CA LYS A 20 -9.19 25.65 4.86
C LYS A 20 -8.03 26.63 4.59
N ARG A 21 -6.95 26.62 5.38
CA ARG A 21 -5.79 27.51 5.17
C ARG A 21 -4.50 26.70 4.96
N SER A 22 -3.98 26.78 3.74
CA SER A 22 -2.68 26.23 3.35
C SER A 22 -1.55 27.19 3.74
N VAL A 23 -0.39 26.65 4.08
CA VAL A 23 0.84 27.41 4.37
C VAL A 23 2.03 26.80 3.65
N ARG A 24 2.96 27.66 3.23
CA ARG A 24 4.27 27.21 2.75
C ARG A 24 5.20 27.07 3.95
N THR A 25 5.88 25.94 4.04
CA THR A 25 6.92 25.70 5.04
C THR A 25 8.09 24.98 4.40
N THR A 26 9.28 25.20 4.93
CA THR A 26 10.51 24.55 4.46
C THR A 26 11.00 23.60 5.52
N PHE A 27 11.34 22.39 5.09
CA PHE A 27 11.99 21.37 5.91
C PHE A 27 13.40 21.10 5.40
N LYS A 28 14.32 20.78 6.31
CA LYS A 28 15.55 20.09 5.94
C LYS A 28 15.27 18.61 5.81
N ILE A 29 15.62 18.03 4.66
CA ILE A 29 15.35 16.63 4.34
C ILE A 29 16.63 15.92 3.92
N SER A 30 16.64 14.60 4.09
CA SER A 30 17.64 13.72 3.50
C SER A 30 17.24 13.28 2.10
N GLU A 31 18.19 12.63 1.42
CA GLU A 31 17.94 12.01 0.11
C GLU A 31 16.90 10.88 0.21
N ILE A 32 16.97 10.07 1.27
CA ILE A 32 16.02 8.98 1.53
C ILE A 32 14.60 9.52 1.62
N THR A 33 14.40 10.62 2.35
CA THR A 33 13.10 11.28 2.47
C THR A 33 12.64 11.86 1.14
N GLU A 34 13.55 12.48 0.38
CA GLU A 34 13.21 13.03 -0.94
C GLU A 34 12.71 11.93 -1.89
N ASP A 35 13.40 10.80 -1.95
CA ASP A 35 13.02 9.67 -2.79
C ASP A 35 11.76 8.99 -2.28
N SER A 36 11.58 8.90 -0.96
CA SER A 36 10.35 8.38 -0.35
C SER A 36 9.14 9.24 -0.73
N LEU A 37 9.25 10.57 -0.69
CA LEU A 37 8.19 11.47 -1.14
C LEU A 37 7.85 11.27 -2.62
N LYS A 38 8.85 11.12 -3.49
CA LYS A 38 8.62 10.85 -4.93
C LYS A 38 7.85 9.55 -5.11
N THR A 39 8.26 8.49 -4.42
CA THR A 39 7.60 7.18 -4.48
C THR A 39 6.16 7.25 -3.98
N ILE A 40 5.94 7.84 -2.81
CA ILE A 40 4.61 8.00 -2.22
C ILE A 40 3.68 8.79 -3.15
N PHE A 41 4.11 9.96 -3.63
CA PHE A 41 3.23 10.80 -4.46
C PHE A 41 2.96 10.19 -5.84
N LYS A 42 3.91 9.44 -6.40
CA LYS A 42 3.70 8.70 -7.66
C LYS A 42 2.74 7.53 -7.46
N ARG A 43 2.94 6.73 -6.41
CA ARG A 43 2.15 5.52 -6.12
C ARG A 43 0.74 5.85 -5.66
N ASP A 44 0.62 6.69 -4.65
CA ASP A 44 -0.65 6.96 -3.96
C ASP A 44 -1.46 8.06 -4.67
N LYS A 45 -0.88 8.70 -5.71
CA LYS A 45 -1.46 9.84 -6.45
C LYS A 45 -1.86 11.00 -5.54
N LEU A 46 -1.21 11.14 -4.39
CA LEU A 46 -1.48 12.16 -3.38
C LEU A 46 -0.66 13.43 -3.63
N LYS A 47 -1.28 14.59 -3.40
CA LYS A 47 -0.54 15.85 -3.29
C LYS A 47 0.07 15.99 -1.89
N PRO A 48 1.14 16.78 -1.72
CA PRO A 48 1.78 16.97 -0.41
C PRO A 48 0.80 17.37 0.70
N LYS A 49 -0.12 18.29 0.42
CA LYS A 49 -1.11 18.72 1.42
C LYS A 49 -2.01 17.57 1.88
N GLU A 50 -2.55 16.79 0.94
CA GLU A 50 -3.47 15.67 1.24
C GLU A 50 -2.75 14.60 2.05
N PHE A 51 -1.53 14.25 1.64
CA PHE A 51 -0.68 13.31 2.35
C PHE A 51 -0.44 13.71 3.82
N PHE A 52 -0.02 14.96 4.08
CA PHE A 52 0.21 15.42 5.45
C PHE A 52 -1.08 15.68 6.22
N ASP A 53 -2.21 15.96 5.56
CA ASP A 53 -3.50 16.05 6.24
C ASP A 53 -3.95 14.66 6.73
N ILE A 54 -3.75 13.61 5.92
CA ILE A 54 -4.02 12.22 6.33
C ILE A 54 -3.14 11.83 7.51
N ILE A 55 -1.83 12.02 7.41
CA ILE A 55 -0.90 11.55 8.46
C ILE A 55 -0.99 12.37 9.74
N CYS A 56 -1.21 13.68 9.66
CA CYS A 56 -1.28 14.55 10.83
C CYS A 56 -2.69 14.69 11.41
N SER A 57 -3.69 14.04 10.82
CA SER A 57 -5.05 14.00 11.36
C SER A 57 -5.13 13.20 12.65
N SER A 58 -6.16 13.41 13.47
CA SER A 58 -6.46 12.54 14.63
C SER A 58 -7.09 11.19 14.23
N SER A 59 -6.67 10.63 13.09
CA SER A 59 -7.14 9.33 12.62
C SER A 59 -6.31 8.19 13.23
N LYS A 60 -6.84 6.96 13.19
CA LYS A 60 -6.08 5.75 13.55
C LYS A 60 -4.76 5.63 12.77
N ALA A 61 -4.66 6.21 11.57
CA ALA A 61 -3.46 6.18 10.75
C ALA A 61 -2.32 6.95 11.42
N SER A 62 -2.63 8.12 11.99
CA SER A 62 -1.62 8.94 12.67
C SER A 62 -1.13 8.28 13.95
N GLU A 63 -2.00 7.59 14.68
CA GLU A 63 -1.61 6.86 15.90
C GLU A 63 -0.61 5.74 15.59
N VAL A 64 -0.86 4.96 14.53
CA VAL A 64 0.06 3.91 14.08
C VAL A 64 1.40 4.51 13.66
N ILE A 65 1.38 5.56 12.83
CA ILE A 65 2.60 6.22 12.36
C ILE A 65 3.37 6.84 13.54
N LEU A 66 2.69 7.48 14.49
CA LEU A 66 3.30 8.01 15.71
C LEU A 66 3.91 6.92 16.58
N GLY A 67 3.28 5.74 16.67
CA GLY A 67 3.84 4.57 17.34
C GLY A 67 5.16 4.13 16.71
N TYR A 68 5.21 4.06 15.38
CA TYR A 68 6.44 3.78 14.62
C TYR A 68 7.51 4.85 14.85
N ILE A 69 7.15 6.14 14.73
CA ILE A 69 8.07 7.27 14.98
C ILE A 69 8.70 7.16 16.36
N LYS A 70 7.88 6.94 17.41
CA LYS A 70 8.37 6.79 18.79
C LYS A 70 9.35 5.63 18.91
N LYS A 71 9.04 4.48 18.32
CA LYS A 71 9.93 3.31 18.34
C LYS A 71 11.25 3.59 17.61
N SER A 72 11.21 4.25 16.46
CA SER A 72 12.43 4.64 15.72
C SER A 72 13.31 5.61 16.49
N ILE A 73 12.72 6.60 17.17
CA ILE A 73 13.45 7.55 18.03
C ILE A 73 14.05 6.82 19.25
N SER A 74 13.26 6.02 19.96
CA SER A 74 13.72 5.30 21.15
C SER A 74 14.86 4.32 20.87
N ASN A 75 14.86 3.71 19.67
CA ASN A 75 15.91 2.79 19.26
C ASN A 75 17.20 3.50 18.77
N GLY A 76 17.24 4.84 18.80
CA GLY A 76 18.39 5.62 18.33
C GLY A 76 18.70 5.43 16.85
N SER A 77 17.69 5.01 16.07
CA SER A 77 17.89 4.67 14.67
C SER A 77 17.91 5.94 13.81
N ASP A 78 19.06 6.26 13.21
CA ASP A 78 19.21 7.35 12.24
C ASP A 78 18.63 6.95 10.87
N ILE A 79 17.41 6.41 10.86
CA ILE A 79 16.72 5.98 9.64
C ILE A 79 16.50 7.12 8.65
N TYR A 80 16.56 8.36 9.14
CA TYR A 80 16.36 9.56 8.36
C TYR A 80 17.63 10.08 7.67
N GLY A 81 18.82 9.55 7.99
CA GLY A 81 20.08 9.94 7.34
C GLY A 81 20.46 11.42 7.51
N VAL A 82 21.39 11.89 6.67
CA VAL A 82 21.91 13.28 6.75
C VAL A 82 20.93 14.29 6.16
N LEU A 83 20.56 15.29 6.96
CA LEU A 83 19.61 16.35 6.57
C LEU A 83 20.31 17.53 5.87
N ASN A 84 20.63 17.40 4.59
CA ASN A 84 21.40 18.39 3.82
C ASN A 84 20.59 19.17 2.77
N LYS A 85 19.38 18.72 2.39
CA LYS A 85 18.56 19.36 1.36
C LYS A 85 17.45 20.21 1.99
N ARG A 86 17.04 21.30 1.33
CA ARG A 86 15.88 22.11 1.73
C ARG A 86 14.73 21.89 0.77
N LYS A 87 13.57 21.49 1.29
CA LYS A 87 12.35 21.32 0.49
C LYS A 87 11.23 22.19 1.03
N THR A 88 10.69 23.05 0.18
CA THR A 88 9.51 23.87 0.50
C THR A 88 8.26 23.17 0.02
N LEU A 89 7.30 22.98 0.92
CA LEU A 89 6.04 22.28 0.66
C LEU A 89 4.86 23.15 1.08
N VAL A 90 3.73 22.96 0.39
CA VAL A 90 2.44 23.54 0.78
C VAL A 90 1.67 22.48 1.57
N ILE A 91 1.43 22.74 2.86
CA ILE A 91 0.70 21.85 3.77
C ILE A 91 -0.41 22.62 4.48
N SER A 92 -1.31 21.95 5.21
CA SER A 92 -2.27 22.67 6.04
C SER A 92 -1.62 23.29 7.28
N LYS A 93 -2.24 24.33 7.82
CA LYS A 93 -1.84 24.87 9.13
C LYS A 93 -1.89 23.83 10.24
N ASN A 94 -2.81 22.88 10.15
CA ASN A 94 -2.98 21.81 11.15
C ASN A 94 -1.80 20.84 11.11
N SER A 95 -1.36 20.41 9.92
CA SER A 95 -0.16 19.58 9.80
C SER A 95 1.09 20.30 10.30
N LEU A 96 1.24 21.60 10.01
CA LEU A 96 2.35 22.38 10.55
C LEU A 96 2.31 22.46 12.08
N HIS A 97 1.12 22.69 12.65
CA HIS A 97 0.93 22.71 14.10
C HIS A 97 1.26 21.36 14.74
N PHE A 98 0.80 20.26 14.13
CA PHE A 98 1.13 18.89 14.54
C PHE A 98 2.64 18.68 14.61
N PHE A 99 3.37 19.02 13.54
CA PHE A 99 4.83 18.86 13.53
C PHE A 99 5.51 19.71 14.60
N ASN A 100 5.07 20.97 14.81
CA ASN A 100 5.62 21.81 15.87
C ASN A 100 5.36 21.19 17.26
N GLN A 101 4.11 20.84 17.56
CA GLN A 101 3.72 20.25 18.84
C GLN A 101 4.47 18.94 19.13
N LYS A 102 4.44 18.00 18.18
CA LYS A 102 5.07 16.68 18.35
C LYS A 102 6.58 16.75 18.37
N SER A 103 7.20 17.71 17.67
CA SER A 103 8.64 17.93 17.78
C SER A 103 9.05 18.33 19.21
N SER A 104 8.26 19.20 19.85
CA SER A 104 8.48 19.58 21.25
C SER A 104 8.23 18.42 22.22
N GLU A 105 7.14 17.66 22.06
CA GLU A 105 6.83 16.50 22.91
C GLU A 105 7.91 15.41 22.85
N LEU A 106 8.42 15.13 21.65
CA LEU A 106 9.40 14.07 21.41
C LEU A 106 10.85 14.56 21.54
N LYS A 107 11.07 15.84 21.86
CA LYS A 107 12.39 16.48 21.98
C LYS A 107 13.29 16.28 20.74
N VAL A 108 12.69 16.29 19.55
CA VAL A 108 13.40 16.22 18.27
C VAL A 108 13.13 17.48 17.45
N THR A 109 13.97 17.78 16.47
CA THR A 109 13.68 18.90 15.57
C THR A 109 12.49 18.57 14.67
N ARG A 110 11.76 19.60 14.25
CA ARG A 110 10.67 19.47 13.28
C ARG A 110 11.12 18.79 11.98
N ASP A 111 12.34 19.08 11.55
CA ASP A 111 12.95 18.49 10.36
C ASP A 111 13.16 16.99 10.56
N VAL A 112 13.75 16.56 11.67
CA VAL A 112 13.93 15.13 11.99
C VAL A 112 12.58 14.42 12.02
N LEU A 113 11.60 14.98 12.74
CA LEU A 113 10.26 14.39 12.83
C LEU A 113 9.60 14.24 11.44
N PHE A 114 9.74 15.25 10.57
CA PHE A 114 9.23 15.20 9.21
C PHE A 114 9.84 14.05 8.41
N ASN A 115 11.16 13.87 8.47
CA ASN A 115 11.85 12.82 7.72
C ASN A 115 11.43 11.42 8.22
N ILE A 116 11.45 11.20 9.54
CA ILE A 116 11.00 9.94 10.13
C ILE A 116 9.56 9.65 9.71
N CYS A 117 8.67 10.64 9.78
CA CYS A 117 7.26 10.49 9.41
C CYS A 117 7.08 9.99 7.97
N VAL A 118 7.78 10.60 7.00
CA VAL A 118 7.71 10.21 5.59
C VAL A 118 8.25 8.80 5.39
N ILE A 119 9.41 8.50 5.96
CA ILE A 119 10.09 7.20 5.80
C ILE A 119 9.27 6.09 6.46
N SER A 120 8.77 6.31 7.68
CA SER A 120 7.91 5.36 8.39
C SER A 120 6.63 5.07 7.61
N TYR A 121 6.00 6.09 7.02
CA TYR A 121 4.83 5.86 6.17
C TYR A 121 5.18 4.98 4.97
N LYS A 122 6.28 5.27 4.26
CA LYS A 122 6.71 4.44 3.13
C LYS A 122 6.93 2.99 3.56
N LEU A 123 7.70 2.76 4.62
CA LEU A 123 8.00 1.42 5.12
C LEU A 123 6.74 0.67 5.55
N LEU A 124 5.79 1.33 6.21
CA LEU A 124 4.52 0.73 6.60
C LEU A 124 3.71 0.30 5.38
N MET A 125 3.63 1.17 4.37
CA MET A 125 2.87 0.85 3.16
C MET A 125 3.55 -0.24 2.33
N ASP A 126 4.88 -0.23 2.25
CA ASP A 126 5.65 -1.27 1.56
C ASP A 126 5.44 -2.64 2.25
N ASP A 127 5.49 -2.72 3.59
CA ASP A 127 5.22 -3.96 4.35
C ASP A 127 3.78 -4.47 4.16
N ILE A 128 2.79 -3.57 4.08
CA ILE A 128 1.40 -3.95 3.77
C ILE A 128 1.30 -4.53 2.36
N LEU A 129 1.91 -3.87 1.37
CA LEU A 129 1.87 -4.30 -0.02
C LEU A 129 2.59 -5.65 -0.21
N ASP A 130 3.73 -5.84 0.44
CA ASP A 130 4.48 -7.10 0.38
C ASP A 130 3.67 -8.26 0.98
N LYS A 131 2.97 -8.03 2.11
CA LYS A 131 2.08 -9.02 2.71
C LYS A 131 0.87 -9.35 1.85
N GLU A 132 0.27 -8.36 1.19
CA GLU A 132 -0.82 -8.60 0.25
C GLU A 132 -0.32 -9.39 -0.97
N LYS A 133 0.85 -9.04 -1.50
CA LYS A 133 1.50 -9.79 -2.59
C LYS A 133 1.78 -11.24 -2.19
N GLU A 134 2.24 -11.50 -0.97
CA GLU A 134 2.46 -12.86 -0.46
C GLU A 134 1.16 -13.67 -0.42
N LYS A 135 0.04 -13.06 0.00
CA LYS A 135 -1.27 -13.72 -0.01
C LYS A 135 -1.73 -14.03 -1.43
N GLU A 136 -1.53 -13.11 -2.35
CA GLU A 136 -1.88 -13.29 -3.76
C GLU A 136 -1.02 -14.37 -4.42
N GLN A 137 0.26 -14.47 -4.05
CA GLN A 137 1.14 -15.54 -4.50
C GLN A 137 0.65 -16.91 -4.00
N LYS A 138 0.27 -17.02 -2.72
CA LYS A 138 -0.35 -18.24 -2.17
C LYS A 138 -1.67 -18.58 -2.86
N ALA A 139 -2.49 -17.58 -3.18
CA ALA A 139 -3.71 -17.79 -3.94
C ALA A 139 -3.42 -18.32 -5.35
N CYS A 140 -2.38 -17.80 -6.01
CA CYS A 140 -1.91 -18.29 -7.31
C CYS A 140 -1.50 -19.76 -7.25
N GLU A 141 -0.75 -20.17 -6.20
CA GLU A 141 -0.35 -21.56 -5.98
C GLU A 141 -1.58 -22.47 -5.85
N ILE A 142 -2.55 -22.10 -5.00
CA ILE A 142 -3.80 -22.87 -4.81
C ILE A 142 -4.57 -23.05 -6.13
N VAL A 143 -4.70 -21.98 -6.93
CA VAL A 143 -5.39 -22.03 -8.22
C VAL A 143 -4.62 -22.88 -9.23
N THR A 144 -3.30 -22.82 -9.21
CA THR A 144 -2.43 -23.61 -10.10
C THR A 144 -2.55 -25.11 -9.80
N ASP A 145 -2.55 -25.48 -8.52
CA ASP A 145 -2.72 -26.88 -8.10
C ASP A 145 -4.08 -27.42 -8.55
N PHE A 146 -5.16 -26.65 -8.33
CA PHE A 146 -6.50 -27.04 -8.77
C PHE A 146 -6.63 -27.12 -10.30
N TRP A 147 -5.96 -26.21 -11.04
CA TRP A 147 -5.96 -26.27 -12.50
C TRP A 147 -5.34 -27.58 -13.00
N GLY A 148 -4.20 -28.00 -12.44
CA GLY A 148 -3.58 -29.27 -12.80
C GLY A 148 -4.48 -30.49 -12.53
N GLU A 149 -5.21 -30.50 -11.41
CA GLU A 149 -6.21 -31.55 -11.14
C GLU A 149 -7.37 -31.53 -12.14
N ALA A 150 -7.84 -30.34 -12.51
CA ALA A 150 -8.92 -30.20 -13.47
C ALA A 150 -8.51 -30.64 -14.88
N GLU A 151 -7.27 -30.39 -15.33
CA GLU A 151 -6.77 -30.88 -16.61
C GLU A 151 -6.76 -32.40 -16.69
N GLU A 152 -6.37 -33.09 -15.61
CA GLU A 152 -6.40 -34.55 -15.56
C GLU A 152 -7.84 -35.10 -15.60
N ILE A 153 -8.80 -34.41 -14.97
CA ILE A 153 -10.22 -34.77 -15.05
C ILE A 153 -10.74 -34.59 -16.49
N GLU A 154 -10.42 -33.50 -17.18
CA GLU A 154 -10.83 -33.28 -18.56
C GLU A 154 -10.30 -34.37 -19.48
N LYS A 155 -9.03 -34.76 -19.30
CA LYS A 155 -8.42 -35.85 -20.04
C LYS A 155 -9.18 -37.17 -19.82
N GLN A 156 -9.51 -37.51 -18.57
CA GLN A 156 -10.29 -38.71 -18.25
C GLN A 156 -11.70 -38.67 -18.84
N LEU A 157 -12.38 -37.52 -18.80
CA LEU A 157 -13.70 -37.33 -19.43
C LEU A 157 -13.62 -37.50 -20.94
N THR A 158 -12.58 -36.96 -21.56
CA THR A 158 -12.32 -37.07 -23.00
C THR A 158 -12.07 -38.51 -23.42
N GLU A 159 -11.25 -39.25 -22.67
CA GLU A 159 -10.99 -40.68 -22.91
C GLU A 159 -12.25 -41.54 -22.74
N LEU A 160 -13.11 -41.22 -21.78
CA LEU A 160 -14.32 -41.99 -21.47
C LEU A 160 -15.50 -41.69 -22.40
N LEU A 161 -15.72 -40.41 -22.71
CA LEU A 161 -16.95 -39.92 -23.37
C LEU A 161 -16.72 -39.38 -24.78
N GLY A 162 -15.46 -39.06 -25.13
CA GLY A 162 -15.09 -38.34 -26.34
C GLY A 162 -15.17 -36.81 -26.19
N GLU A 163 -14.46 -36.10 -27.07
CA GLU A 163 -14.40 -34.63 -27.11
C GLU A 163 -15.75 -33.98 -27.42
N ASP A 164 -16.55 -34.61 -28.29
CA ASP A 164 -17.86 -34.08 -28.71
C ASP A 164 -18.98 -34.29 -27.67
N ASN A 165 -18.69 -34.98 -26.56
CA ASN A 165 -19.69 -35.19 -25.53
C ASN A 165 -20.04 -33.86 -24.82
N PRO A 166 -21.33 -33.54 -24.62
CA PRO A 166 -21.74 -32.32 -23.94
C PRO A 166 -21.17 -32.14 -22.53
N VAL A 167 -20.86 -33.23 -21.82
CA VAL A 167 -20.23 -33.17 -20.48
C VAL A 167 -18.78 -32.73 -20.61
N THR A 168 -18.01 -33.34 -21.52
CA THR A 168 -16.63 -32.97 -21.82
C THR A 168 -16.54 -31.50 -22.23
N GLN A 169 -17.34 -31.07 -23.21
CA GLN A 169 -17.35 -29.69 -23.68
C GLN A 169 -17.68 -28.67 -22.58
N ARG A 170 -18.65 -28.98 -21.71
CA ARG A 170 -19.00 -28.09 -20.59
C ARG A 170 -17.90 -28.02 -19.54
N PHE A 171 -17.19 -29.12 -19.32
CA PHE A 171 -16.05 -29.13 -18.41
C PHE A 171 -14.87 -28.32 -18.97
N SER A 172 -14.59 -28.41 -20.28
CA SER A 172 -13.60 -27.56 -20.95
C SER A 172 -13.87 -26.07 -20.77
N LEU A 173 -15.14 -25.65 -20.81
CA LEU A 173 -15.51 -24.25 -20.53
C LEU A 173 -15.16 -23.82 -19.10
N ILE A 174 -15.34 -24.70 -18.11
CA ILE A 174 -14.96 -24.43 -16.72
C ILE A 174 -13.43 -24.26 -16.61
N LEU A 175 -12.67 -25.12 -17.29
CA LEU A 175 -11.21 -25.03 -17.35
C LEU A 175 -10.73 -23.71 -17.94
N ILE A 176 -11.37 -23.20 -18.99
CA ILE A 176 -11.06 -21.88 -19.56
C ILE A 176 -11.22 -20.78 -18.50
N HIS A 177 -12.26 -20.82 -17.66
CA HIS A 177 -12.43 -19.84 -16.59
C HIS A 177 -11.33 -19.93 -15.52
N ILE A 178 -10.89 -21.13 -15.17
CA ILE A 178 -9.78 -21.35 -14.22
C ILE A 178 -8.47 -20.81 -14.81
N MET A 179 -8.18 -21.11 -16.07
CA MET A 179 -6.99 -20.61 -16.79
C MET A 179 -6.98 -19.07 -16.87
N ASN A 180 -8.13 -18.46 -17.14
CA ASN A 180 -8.26 -17.00 -17.17
C ASN A 180 -8.00 -16.39 -15.78
N LEU A 181 -8.52 -17.01 -14.71
CA LEU A 181 -8.26 -16.57 -13.34
C LEU A 181 -6.77 -16.67 -13.00
N TYR A 182 -6.11 -17.79 -13.31
CA TYR A 182 -4.67 -17.95 -13.15
C TYR A 182 -3.91 -16.83 -13.86
N THR A 183 -4.24 -16.60 -15.13
CA THR A 183 -3.58 -15.57 -15.96
C THR A 183 -3.76 -14.17 -15.37
N ALA A 184 -4.94 -13.87 -14.83
CA ALA A 184 -5.23 -12.59 -14.19
C ALA A 184 -4.41 -12.41 -12.90
N ILE A 185 -4.29 -13.44 -12.06
CA ILE A 185 -3.48 -13.41 -10.84
C ILE A 185 -2.00 -13.27 -11.18
N ASP A 186 -1.48 -14.06 -12.11
CA ASP A 186 -0.08 -14.00 -12.55
C ASP A 186 0.27 -12.63 -13.16
N THR A 187 -0.62 -12.08 -13.98
CA THR A 187 -0.45 -10.73 -14.55
C THR A 187 -0.39 -9.70 -13.44
N LYS A 188 -1.33 -9.73 -12.48
CA LYS A 188 -1.32 -8.82 -11.33
C LYS A 188 -0.02 -8.92 -10.51
N LEU A 189 0.49 -10.13 -10.27
CA LEU A 189 1.74 -10.33 -9.53
C LEU A 189 2.97 -9.78 -10.26
N LYS A 190 2.97 -9.81 -11.61
CA LYS A 190 4.05 -9.31 -12.47
C LYS A 190 4.00 -7.81 -12.72
N THR A 191 2.82 -7.28 -13.05
CA THR A 191 2.65 -5.89 -13.52
C THR A 191 2.07 -4.97 -12.45
N GLY A 192 1.43 -5.53 -11.41
CA GLY A 192 0.67 -4.77 -10.41
C GLY A 192 -0.70 -4.32 -10.90
N GLU A 193 -1.14 -4.74 -12.09
CA GLU A 193 -2.46 -4.39 -12.63
C GLU A 193 -3.57 -5.08 -11.83
N PRO A 194 -4.61 -4.35 -11.39
CA PRO A 194 -5.69 -4.95 -10.63
C PRO A 194 -6.48 -5.94 -11.50
N ILE A 195 -6.92 -7.03 -10.89
CA ILE A 195 -7.87 -7.97 -11.51
C ILE A 195 -9.24 -7.29 -11.53
N ASP A 196 -9.85 -7.22 -12.71
CA ASP A 196 -11.23 -6.79 -12.87
C ASP A 196 -12.15 -7.99 -12.52
N PRO A 197 -13.06 -7.87 -11.54
CA PRO A 197 -13.97 -8.97 -11.17
C PRO A 197 -15.16 -9.17 -12.14
N ASP A 198 -15.16 -8.47 -13.28
CA ASP A 198 -16.29 -8.19 -14.18
C ASP A 198 -17.25 -7.07 -13.68
#